data_AF-A0A7R9TIT5-F1
#
_entry.id   AF-A0A7R9TIT5-F1
#
_cell.length_a   1.000
_cell.length_b   1.000
_cell.length_c   1.000
_cell.angle_alpha   90.00
_cell.angle_beta   90.00
_cell.angle_gamma   90.00
#
_symmetry.space_group_name_H-M   'P 1'
#
loop_
_entity.id
_entity.type
_entity.pdbx_description
1 polymer ?
#
loop_
_entity_poly.entity_id
_entity_poly.type
_entity_poly.pdbx_seq_one_letter_code
_entity_poly.pdbx_strand_id
1 'polypeptide(L)'
;GDATTAAAAVAVAPAVTGVDVAVARELVAWLTVEKGLADSSAKLVTFGDGAVPTLVADVRAGEPLLEIPQNLAVTSVDVSDHPIVAGLAAGRGELVGLALWLCCERAKGSLSDWAPYVNTLPTGCTVDHPLRWEESEIRSLLKGSPTCEQAVGRAADAREEYASIRAAIAADADAYPADAYEFLTELAFTDALATVLARAVWLNAANVYALVPLVDLLPVGGGGRGR
;
A
#
# COMPACT_ATOMS: atom_id res chain seq x y z
N GLY A 1 17.72 -15.78 -48.29
CA GLY A 1 18.48 -16.08 -47.07
C GLY A 1 17.93 -15.19 -46.01
N ASP A 2 16.94 -15.69 -45.28
CA ASP A 2 16.13 -14.92 -44.34
C ASP A 2 16.93 -14.59 -43.08
N ALA A 3 17.00 -13.30 -42.75
CA ALA A 3 17.54 -12.82 -41.49
C ALA A 3 16.37 -12.55 -40.54
N THR A 4 16.04 -13.55 -39.72
CA THR A 4 15.13 -13.41 -38.59
C THR A 4 15.84 -12.65 -37.47
N THR A 5 15.54 -11.36 -37.31
CA THR A 5 15.91 -10.60 -36.10
C THR A 5 14.99 -11.00 -34.95
N ALA A 6 15.50 -11.83 -34.05
CA ALA A 6 14.88 -12.12 -32.77
C ALA A 6 15.00 -10.89 -31.86
N ALA A 7 13.89 -10.20 -31.61
CA ALA A 7 13.82 -9.18 -30.58
C ALA A 7 13.94 -9.85 -29.21
N ALA A 8 15.05 -9.59 -28.52
CA ALA A 8 15.23 -10.03 -27.14
C ALA A 8 14.21 -9.29 -26.26
N ALA A 9 13.22 -10.03 -25.76
CA ALA A 9 12.34 -9.54 -24.72
C ALA A 9 13.19 -9.27 -23.47
N VAL A 10 13.36 -7.98 -23.14
CA VAL A 10 13.91 -7.58 -21.85
C VAL A 10 12.90 -8.02 -20.80
N ALA A 11 13.25 -9.05 -20.03
CA ALA A 11 12.46 -9.46 -18.88
C ALA A 11 12.43 -8.32 -17.87
N VAL A 12 11.30 -7.63 -17.79
CA VAL A 12 11.00 -6.74 -16.67
C VAL A 12 10.85 -7.63 -15.45
N ALA A 13 11.78 -7.52 -14.50
CA ALA A 13 11.65 -8.19 -13.22
C ALA A 13 10.32 -7.77 -12.57
N PRO A 14 9.51 -8.71 -12.04
CA PRO A 14 8.25 -8.33 -11.39
C PRO A 14 8.58 -7.47 -10.17
N ALA A 15 8.15 -6.22 -10.20
CA ALA A 15 8.29 -5.23 -9.10
C ALA A 15 7.44 -5.56 -7.86
N VAL A 16 6.79 -6.73 -7.84
CA VAL A 16 5.95 -7.19 -6.75
C VAL A 16 6.47 -8.54 -6.26
N THR A 17 6.98 -8.58 -5.04
CA THR A 17 6.96 -9.81 -4.25
C THR A 17 5.50 -10.23 -4.17
N GLY A 18 5.16 -11.32 -4.86
CA GLY A 18 3.77 -11.73 -4.97
C GLY A 18 3.19 -12.10 -3.60
N VAL A 19 1.93 -11.75 -3.39
CA VAL A 19 1.12 -12.16 -2.23
C VAL A 19 0.80 -13.65 -2.27
N ASP A 20 1.17 -14.41 -1.24
CA ASP A 20 0.86 -15.85 -1.13
C ASP A 20 -0.59 -16.16 -1.57
N VAL A 21 -0.76 -17.18 -2.42
CA VAL A 21 -2.07 -17.56 -3.00
C VAL A 21 -3.10 -17.84 -1.91
N ALA A 22 -2.70 -18.41 -0.77
CA ALA A 22 -3.58 -18.64 0.36
C ALA A 22 -4.07 -17.32 0.96
N VAL A 23 -3.17 -16.35 1.12
CA VAL A 23 -3.49 -15.00 1.64
C VAL A 23 -4.39 -14.24 0.66
N ALA A 24 -4.14 -14.32 -0.65
CA ALA A 24 -5.01 -13.71 -1.65
C ALA A 24 -6.42 -14.33 -1.67
N ARG A 25 -6.52 -15.66 -1.49
CA ARG A 25 -7.82 -16.36 -1.38
C ARG A 25 -8.57 -15.98 -0.09
N GLU A 26 -7.84 -15.83 1.01
CA GLU A 26 -8.40 -15.37 2.28
C GLU A 26 -8.97 -13.95 2.14
N LEU A 27 -8.26 -13.04 1.48
CA LEU A 27 -8.75 -11.69 1.17
C LEU A 27 -10.07 -11.74 0.38
N VAL A 28 -10.13 -12.53 -0.69
CA VAL A 28 -11.35 -12.65 -1.51
C VAL A 28 -12.50 -13.21 -0.68
N ALA A 29 -12.27 -14.24 0.13
CA ALA A 29 -13.29 -14.83 0.99
C ALA A 29 -13.80 -13.84 2.04
N TRP A 30 -12.91 -13.08 2.67
CA TRP A 30 -13.27 -12.03 3.64
C TRP A 30 -14.08 -10.92 2.97
N LEU A 31 -13.68 -10.48 1.78
CA LEU A 31 -14.43 -9.47 1.03
C LEU A 31 -15.84 -9.94 0.68
N THR A 32 -16.02 -11.17 0.21
CA THR A 32 -17.34 -11.66 -0.20
C THR A 32 -18.23 -12.07 0.98
N VAL A 33 -17.68 -12.81 1.95
CA VAL A 33 -18.46 -13.38 3.06
C VAL A 33 -18.71 -12.37 4.17
N GLU A 34 -17.70 -11.60 4.57
CA GLU A 34 -17.82 -10.69 5.72
C GLU A 34 -18.15 -9.26 5.31
N LYS A 35 -17.56 -8.79 4.21
CA LYS A 35 -17.76 -7.41 3.74
C LYS A 35 -18.85 -7.26 2.67
N GLY A 36 -19.44 -8.37 2.22
CA GLY A 36 -20.57 -8.37 1.30
C GLY A 36 -20.24 -7.91 -0.12
N LEU A 37 -18.98 -8.05 -0.55
CA LEU A 37 -18.60 -7.86 -1.94
C LEU A 37 -19.35 -8.88 -2.81
N ALA A 38 -19.99 -8.41 -3.88
CA ALA A 38 -20.72 -9.30 -4.77
C ALA A 38 -19.76 -10.31 -5.43
N ASP A 39 -20.19 -11.57 -5.55
CA ASP A 39 -19.41 -12.63 -6.21
C ASP A 39 -19.01 -12.27 -7.65
N SER A 40 -19.72 -11.33 -8.30
CA SER A 40 -19.38 -10.80 -9.62
C SER A 40 -18.19 -9.85 -9.66
N SER A 41 -17.83 -9.20 -8.56
CA SER A 41 -16.89 -8.08 -8.53
C SER A 41 -15.43 -8.43 -8.83
N ALA A 42 -15.06 -9.72 -8.82
CA ALA A 42 -13.69 -10.17 -9.11
C ALA A 42 -13.64 -11.41 -10.03
N LYS A 43 -14.74 -11.75 -10.74
CA LYS A 43 -14.84 -13.01 -11.52
C LYS A 43 -13.78 -13.19 -12.59
N LEU A 44 -13.24 -12.09 -13.10
CA LEU A 44 -12.29 -12.12 -14.20
C LEU A 44 -10.84 -12.18 -13.74
N VAL A 45 -10.56 -12.07 -12.45
CA VAL A 45 -9.20 -12.04 -11.90
C VAL A 45 -8.98 -13.21 -10.94
N THR A 46 -7.90 -13.97 -11.16
CA THR A 46 -7.44 -15.03 -10.25
C THR A 46 -6.02 -14.75 -9.79
N PHE A 47 -5.67 -15.27 -8.62
CA PHE A 47 -4.32 -15.21 -8.06
C PHE A 47 -3.71 -16.61 -8.18
N GLY A 48 -2.98 -16.86 -9.26
CA GLY A 48 -2.33 -18.15 -9.53
C GLY A 48 -0.98 -18.32 -8.82
N ASP A 49 -0.32 -19.46 -9.05
CA ASP A 49 1.02 -19.73 -8.53
C ASP A 49 2.00 -18.66 -9.04
N GLY A 50 2.64 -17.94 -8.12
CA GLY A 50 3.45 -16.75 -8.45
C GLY A 50 2.80 -15.42 -8.10
N ALA A 51 1.54 -15.46 -7.61
CA ALA A 51 0.98 -14.39 -6.80
C ALA A 51 0.83 -13.02 -7.49
N VAL A 52 0.77 -13.06 -8.82
CA VAL A 52 0.38 -11.94 -9.68
C VAL A 52 -1.04 -12.22 -10.18
N PRO A 53 -1.97 -11.25 -10.08
CA PRO A 53 -3.33 -11.42 -10.60
C PRO A 53 -3.32 -11.64 -12.12
N THR A 54 -4.01 -12.67 -12.59
CA THR A 54 -4.16 -13.02 -14.01
C THR A 54 -5.64 -13.08 -14.41
N LEU A 55 -5.90 -12.94 -15.70
CA LEU A 55 -7.26 -13.07 -16.24
C LEU A 55 -7.64 -14.55 -16.38
N VAL A 56 -8.87 -14.91 -15.98
CA VAL A 56 -9.40 -16.27 -16.17
C VAL A 56 -10.10 -16.49 -17.52
N ALA A 57 -10.35 -15.41 -18.26
CA ALA A 57 -10.97 -15.42 -19.58
C ALA A 57 -10.50 -14.21 -20.40
N ASP A 58 -10.73 -14.24 -21.72
CA ASP A 58 -10.48 -13.10 -22.59
C ASP A 58 -11.41 -11.94 -22.23
N VAL A 59 -10.84 -10.73 -22.12
CA VAL A 59 -11.58 -9.51 -21.78
C VAL A 59 -11.33 -8.45 -22.85
N ARG A 60 -12.38 -7.72 -23.22
CA ARG A 60 -12.25 -6.63 -24.19
C ARG A 60 -11.79 -5.34 -23.51
N ALA A 61 -11.03 -4.53 -24.24
CA ALA A 61 -10.67 -3.19 -23.76
C ALA A 61 -11.95 -2.37 -23.44
N GLY A 62 -12.02 -1.84 -22.21
CA GLY A 62 -13.16 -1.06 -21.72
C GLY A 62 -14.21 -1.88 -20.95
N GLU A 63 -14.08 -3.20 -20.88
CA GLU A 63 -14.90 -4.04 -20.01
C GLU A 63 -14.40 -3.97 -18.56
N PRO A 64 -15.28 -3.81 -17.57
CA PRO A 64 -14.87 -3.72 -16.16
C PRO A 64 -14.32 -5.07 -15.68
N LEU A 65 -13.10 -5.03 -15.11
CA LEU A 65 -12.44 -6.21 -14.53
C LEU A 65 -12.76 -6.40 -13.04
N LEU A 66 -12.77 -5.29 -12.31
CA LEU A 66 -13.11 -5.24 -10.89
C LEU A 66 -14.04 -4.06 -10.62
N GLU A 67 -14.99 -4.29 -9.71
CA GLU A 67 -15.85 -3.24 -9.17
C GLU A 67 -15.86 -3.35 -7.64
N ILE A 68 -15.14 -2.46 -6.98
CA ILE A 68 -15.03 -2.41 -5.53
C ILE A 68 -15.86 -1.23 -5.01
N PRO A 69 -16.90 -1.49 -4.19
CA PRO A 69 -17.65 -0.44 -3.53
C PRO A 69 -16.74 0.44 -2.67
N GLN A 70 -16.94 1.75 -2.69
CA GLN A 70 -16.08 2.70 -1.97
C GLN A 70 -16.02 2.43 -0.45
N ASN A 71 -17.09 1.92 0.15
CA ASN A 71 -17.13 1.56 1.57
C ASN A 71 -16.24 0.36 1.95
N LEU A 72 -15.61 -0.29 0.98
CA LEU A 72 -14.60 -1.34 1.20
C LEU A 72 -13.17 -0.81 1.05
N ALA A 73 -12.99 0.44 0.65
CA ALA A 73 -11.71 1.11 0.63
C ALA A 73 -11.42 1.74 2.00
N VAL A 74 -10.15 1.79 2.38
CA VAL A 74 -9.69 2.51 3.56
C VAL A 74 -9.30 3.92 3.13
N THR A 75 -9.88 4.92 3.77
CA THR A 75 -9.75 6.34 3.40
C THR A 75 -9.44 7.20 4.62
N SER A 76 -9.33 8.52 4.41
CA SER A 76 -9.23 9.49 5.50
C SER A 76 -10.43 9.47 6.47
N VAL A 77 -11.59 8.94 6.05
CA VAL A 77 -12.75 8.75 6.94
C VAL A 77 -12.42 7.69 7.99
N ASP A 78 -11.93 6.52 7.57
CA ASP A 78 -11.56 5.43 8.47
C ASP A 78 -10.45 5.85 9.45
N VAL A 79 -9.49 6.65 8.97
CA VAL A 79 -8.43 7.25 9.81
C VAL A 79 -9.03 8.17 10.88
N SER A 80 -10.00 9.00 10.50
CA SER A 80 -10.63 9.98 11.41
C SER A 80 -11.55 9.34 12.44
N ASP A 81 -12.13 8.19 12.11
CA ASP A 81 -12.98 7.41 13.00
C ASP A 81 -12.17 6.44 13.90
N HIS A 82 -10.87 6.25 13.62
CA HIS A 82 -10.04 5.29 14.35
C HIS A 82 -9.61 5.81 15.74
N PRO A 83 -9.95 5.11 16.84
CA PRO A 83 -9.81 5.64 18.20
C PRO A 83 -8.37 5.92 18.65
N ILE A 84 -7.39 5.22 18.08
CA ILE A 84 -5.96 5.37 18.41
C ILE A 84 -5.26 6.35 17.44
N VAL A 85 -5.78 6.50 16.22
CA VAL A 85 -5.02 7.14 15.13
C VAL A 85 -5.54 8.54 14.82
N ALA A 86 -6.85 8.78 14.99
CA ALA A 86 -7.51 10.03 14.61
C ALA A 86 -6.81 11.28 15.18
N GLY A 87 -6.50 11.26 16.49
CA GLY A 87 -5.84 12.39 17.15
C GLY A 87 -4.44 12.67 16.60
N LEU A 88 -3.64 11.63 16.34
CA LEU A 88 -2.29 11.77 15.78
C LEU A 88 -2.29 12.17 14.30
N ALA A 89 -3.28 11.75 13.54
CA ALA A 89 -3.43 12.06 12.12
C ALA A 89 -4.00 13.48 11.88
N ALA A 90 -4.67 14.07 12.87
CA ALA A 90 -5.28 15.39 12.75
C ALA A 90 -4.25 16.46 12.34
N GLY A 91 -4.52 17.18 11.25
CA GLY A 91 -3.64 18.21 10.71
C GLY A 91 -2.45 17.69 9.89
N ARG A 92 -2.33 16.38 9.71
CA ARG A 92 -1.30 15.74 8.87
C ARG A 92 -1.87 15.38 7.49
N GLY A 93 -0.99 15.09 6.54
CA GLY A 93 -1.40 14.68 5.19
C GLY A 93 -2.11 13.32 5.17
N GLU A 94 -3.01 13.11 4.20
CA GLU A 94 -3.82 11.88 4.09
C GLU A 94 -2.98 10.60 4.09
N LEU A 95 -1.85 10.60 3.38
CA LEU A 95 -0.95 9.45 3.31
C LEU A 95 -0.27 9.14 4.65
N VAL A 96 0.01 10.17 5.46
CA VAL A 96 0.53 9.98 6.83
C VAL A 96 -0.56 9.36 7.71
N GLY A 97 -1.80 9.83 7.59
CA GLY A 97 -2.94 9.24 8.28
C GLY A 97 -3.15 7.76 7.93
N LEU A 98 -3.11 7.42 6.65
CA LEU A 98 -3.18 6.03 6.18
C LEU A 98 -1.99 5.18 6.67
N ALA A 99 -0.79 5.75 6.75
CA ALA A 99 0.38 5.06 7.28
C ALA A 99 0.23 4.75 8.79
N LEU A 100 -0.27 5.71 9.57
CA LEU A 100 -0.57 5.49 10.99
C LEU A 100 -1.65 4.44 11.21
N TRP A 101 -2.72 4.48 10.41
CA TRP A 101 -3.76 3.45 10.41
C TRP A 101 -3.15 2.07 10.12
N LEU A 102 -2.31 1.97 9.08
CA LEU A 102 -1.68 0.71 8.70
C LEU A 102 -0.71 0.19 9.78
N CYS A 103 0.03 1.07 10.47
CA CYS A 103 0.84 0.67 11.63
C CYS A 103 -0.02 0.04 12.72
N CYS A 104 -1.16 0.66 13.04
CA CYS A 104 -2.05 0.17 14.08
C CYS A 104 -2.67 -1.18 13.70
N GLU A 105 -3.18 -1.34 12.48
CA GLU A 105 -3.76 -2.61 12.03
C GLU A 105 -2.71 -3.73 11.97
N ARG A 106 -1.48 -3.43 11.53
CA ARG A 106 -0.37 -4.41 11.58
C ARG A 106 -0.05 -4.84 13.01
N ALA A 107 -0.09 -3.92 13.97
CA ALA A 107 0.17 -4.20 15.37
C ALA A 107 -0.90 -5.09 16.01
N LYS A 108 -2.17 -4.95 15.60
CA LYS A 108 -3.26 -5.83 16.03
C LYS A 108 -3.09 -7.26 15.52
N GLY A 109 -2.37 -7.46 14.41
CA GLY A 109 -2.16 -8.78 13.81
C GLY A 109 -3.49 -9.44 13.47
N SER A 110 -3.71 -10.69 13.91
CA SER A 110 -4.96 -11.42 13.67
C SER A 110 -6.18 -10.86 14.40
N LEU A 111 -6.01 -9.90 15.31
CA LEU A 111 -7.11 -9.18 15.97
C LEU A 111 -7.62 -7.99 15.15
N SER A 112 -6.95 -7.65 14.05
CA SER A 112 -7.43 -6.62 13.12
C SER A 112 -8.61 -7.16 12.32
N ASP A 113 -9.72 -6.41 12.28
CA ASP A 113 -10.83 -6.69 11.36
C ASP A 113 -10.40 -6.59 9.89
N TRP A 114 -9.28 -5.92 9.62
CA TRP A 114 -8.65 -5.74 8.31
C TRP A 114 -7.49 -6.71 8.07
N ALA A 115 -7.25 -7.68 8.97
CA ALA A 115 -6.12 -8.60 8.86
C ALA A 115 -6.03 -9.28 7.48
N PRO A 116 -7.11 -9.81 6.87
CA PRO A 116 -7.03 -10.43 5.54
C PRO A 116 -6.51 -9.48 4.45
N TYR A 117 -6.83 -8.19 4.55
CA TYR A 117 -6.30 -7.18 3.64
C TYR A 117 -4.87 -6.77 3.99
N VAL A 118 -4.60 -6.45 5.25
CA VAL A 118 -3.28 -5.99 5.71
C VAL A 118 -2.20 -7.04 5.46
N ASN A 119 -2.53 -8.33 5.58
CA ASN A 119 -1.63 -9.44 5.30
C ASN A 119 -1.23 -9.55 3.82
N THR A 120 -2.01 -8.94 2.91
CA THR A 120 -1.68 -8.88 1.48
C THR A 120 -0.70 -7.76 1.15
N LEU A 121 -0.55 -6.78 2.05
CA LEU A 121 0.34 -5.64 1.83
C LEU A 121 1.79 -6.02 2.15
N PRO A 122 2.77 -5.57 1.35
CA PRO A 122 4.18 -5.83 1.61
C PRO A 122 4.60 -5.35 3.01
N THR A 123 5.35 -6.17 3.74
CA THR A 123 5.88 -5.83 5.08
C THR A 123 7.39 -6.00 5.14
N GLY A 124 8.06 -5.22 5.99
CA GLY A 124 9.49 -5.37 6.24
C GLY A 124 10.33 -5.37 4.97
N CYS A 125 11.31 -6.28 4.91
CA CYS A 125 12.32 -6.39 3.84
C CYS A 125 11.76 -6.63 2.42
N THR A 126 10.46 -6.82 2.25
CA THR A 126 9.83 -6.93 0.92
C THR A 126 9.55 -5.57 0.28
N VAL A 127 9.57 -4.49 1.07
CA VAL A 127 9.42 -3.12 0.58
C VAL A 127 10.81 -2.58 0.24
N ASP A 128 11.20 -2.64 -1.04
CA ASP A 128 12.39 -1.94 -1.53
C ASP A 128 12.00 -0.52 -1.97
N HIS A 129 12.13 0.44 -1.05
CA HIS A 129 11.70 1.82 -1.27
C HIS A 129 12.74 2.82 -0.73
N PRO A 130 13.04 3.93 -1.44
CA PRO A 130 14.08 4.88 -1.03
C PRO A 130 13.92 5.49 0.37
N LEU A 131 12.71 5.52 0.91
CA LEU A 131 12.47 5.96 2.30
C LEU A 131 13.17 5.09 3.34
N ARG A 132 13.46 3.82 3.03
CA ARG A 132 14.13 2.87 3.91
C ARG A 132 15.64 2.90 3.79
N TRP A 133 16.16 3.51 2.72
CA TRP A 133 17.58 3.50 2.43
C TRP A 133 18.30 4.55 3.28
N GLU A 134 19.56 4.25 3.61
CA GLU A 134 20.46 5.25 4.15
C GLU A 134 20.76 6.30 3.07
N GLU A 135 21.04 7.55 3.48
CA GLU A 135 21.31 8.61 2.52
C GLU A 135 22.47 8.26 1.57
N SER A 136 23.51 7.60 2.08
CA SER A 136 24.66 7.15 1.30
C SER A 136 24.27 6.13 0.22
N GLU A 137 23.31 5.25 0.51
CA GLU A 137 22.76 4.27 -0.42
C GLU A 137 21.91 4.96 -1.49
N ILE A 138 21.03 5.89 -1.12
CA ILE A 138 20.25 6.71 -2.07
C ILE A 138 21.20 7.43 -3.05
N ARG A 139 22.22 8.10 -2.52
CA ARG A 139 23.20 8.85 -3.33
C ARG A 139 24.04 7.96 -4.22
N SER A 140 24.30 6.72 -3.81
CA SER A 140 25.04 5.73 -4.60
C SER A 140 24.17 5.17 -5.73
N LEU A 141 22.98 4.66 -5.40
CA LEU A 141 22.09 3.95 -6.33
C LEU A 141 21.40 4.90 -7.32
N LEU A 142 21.06 6.12 -6.90
CA LEU A 142 20.39 7.11 -7.74
C LEU A 142 21.35 8.17 -8.31
N LYS A 143 22.66 7.92 -8.27
CA LYS A 143 23.66 8.87 -8.76
C LYS A 143 23.39 9.25 -10.23
N GLY A 144 23.22 10.55 -10.47
CA GLY A 144 22.94 11.09 -11.81
C GLY A 144 21.46 11.03 -12.22
N SER A 145 20.59 10.41 -11.40
CA SER A 145 19.14 10.51 -11.58
C SER A 145 18.64 11.90 -11.15
N PRO A 146 17.70 12.51 -11.89
CA PRO A 146 17.03 13.73 -11.43
C PRO A 146 16.21 13.54 -10.15
N THR A 147 15.96 12.29 -9.73
CA THR A 147 15.19 11.96 -8.51
C THR A 147 16.05 11.83 -7.25
N CYS A 148 17.39 11.87 -7.35
CA CYS A 148 18.28 11.62 -6.22
C CYS A 148 18.01 12.56 -5.03
N GLU A 149 18.06 13.88 -5.26
CA GLU A 149 17.82 14.86 -4.18
C GLU A 149 16.39 14.81 -3.66
N GLN A 150 15.40 14.50 -4.51
CA GLN A 150 14.02 14.32 -4.07
C GLN A 150 13.86 13.10 -3.18
N ALA A 151 14.56 12.00 -3.48
CA ALA A 151 14.54 10.80 -2.66
C ALA A 151 15.21 11.04 -1.29
N VAL A 152 16.35 11.74 -1.26
CA VAL A 152 17.00 12.16 -0.02
C VAL A 152 16.07 13.04 0.83
N GLY A 153 15.47 14.08 0.22
CA GLY A 153 14.54 14.98 0.91
C GLY A 153 13.34 14.23 1.48
N ARG A 154 12.67 13.39 0.66
CA ARG A 154 11.52 12.60 1.14
C ARG A 154 11.86 11.65 2.28
N ALA A 155 13.05 11.05 2.26
CA ALA A 155 13.50 10.18 3.35
C ALA A 155 13.80 10.98 4.63
N ALA A 156 14.30 12.21 4.52
CA ALA A 156 14.46 13.10 5.67
C ALA A 156 13.09 13.56 6.22
N ASP A 157 12.20 14.04 5.35
CA ASP A 157 10.85 14.49 5.71
C ASP A 157 10.07 13.39 6.45
N ALA A 158 10.16 12.13 6.02
CA ALA A 158 9.51 11.01 6.69
C ALA A 158 10.04 10.77 8.12
N ARG A 159 11.34 10.92 8.34
CA ARG A 159 11.97 10.79 9.67
C ARG A 159 11.58 11.96 10.57
N GLU A 160 11.56 13.18 10.03
CA GLU A 160 11.11 14.38 10.75
C GLU A 160 9.63 14.28 11.14
N GLU A 161 8.78 13.78 10.23
CA GLU A 161 7.36 13.54 10.49
C GLU A 161 7.16 12.52 11.61
N TYR A 162 7.89 11.40 11.59
CA TYR A 162 7.88 10.43 12.68
C TYR A 162 8.33 11.06 14.01
N ALA A 163 9.41 11.83 14.02
CA ALA A 163 9.89 12.51 15.21
C ALA A 163 8.85 13.49 15.76
N SER A 164 8.15 14.23 14.89
CA SER A 164 7.03 15.10 15.24
C SER A 164 5.87 14.32 15.91
N ILE A 165 5.51 13.16 15.37
CA ILE A 165 4.47 12.29 15.94
C ILE A 165 4.88 11.80 17.33
N ARG A 166 6.13 11.35 17.50
CA ARG A 166 6.65 10.90 18.80
C ARG A 166 6.69 12.05 19.82
N ALA A 167 7.02 13.26 19.40
CA ALA A 167 6.98 14.44 20.25
C ALA A 167 5.55 14.78 20.69
N ALA A 168 4.55 14.62 19.81
CA ALA A 168 3.15 14.82 20.16
C ALA A 168 2.66 13.82 21.21
N ILE A 169 3.01 12.53 21.07
CA ILE A 169 2.70 11.49 22.06
C ILE A 169 3.34 11.81 23.41
N ALA A 170 4.60 12.26 23.41
CA ALA A 170 5.32 12.58 24.65
C ALA A 170 4.80 13.85 25.34
N ALA A 171 4.21 14.79 24.58
CA ALA A 171 3.73 16.07 25.09
C ALA A 171 2.39 15.94 25.86
N ASP A 172 1.58 14.93 25.55
CA ASP A 172 0.26 14.73 26.16
C ASP A 172 0.03 13.24 26.45
N ALA A 173 0.57 12.78 27.59
CA ALA A 173 0.46 11.39 28.01
C ALA A 173 -0.96 10.99 28.46
N ASP A 174 -1.81 11.97 28.79
CA ASP A 174 -3.21 11.72 29.15
C ASP A 174 -4.04 11.41 27.90
N ALA A 175 -3.82 12.15 26.80
CA ALA A 175 -4.44 11.87 25.52
C ALA A 175 -3.79 10.68 24.79
N TYR A 176 -2.47 10.51 24.95
CA TYR A 176 -1.67 9.50 24.26
C TYR A 176 -0.85 8.63 25.23
N PRO A 177 -1.48 7.64 25.90
CA PRO A 177 -0.77 6.71 26.78
C PRO A 177 0.35 5.99 26.05
N ALA A 178 1.59 6.10 26.54
CA ALA A 178 2.78 5.66 25.80
C ALA A 178 2.78 4.16 25.46
N ASP A 179 2.19 3.33 26.34
CA ASP A 179 2.01 1.89 26.17
C ASP A 179 1.10 1.56 24.97
N ALA A 180 0.08 2.39 24.72
CA ALA A 180 -0.81 2.24 23.57
C ALA A 180 -0.11 2.48 22.23
N TYR A 181 1.06 3.13 22.21
CA TYR A 181 1.82 3.48 20.98
C TYR A 181 3.18 2.80 20.88
N GLU A 182 3.46 1.77 21.69
CA GLU A 182 4.72 1.00 21.60
C GLU A 182 4.95 0.40 20.20
N PHE A 183 3.88 0.05 19.50
CA PHE A 183 3.95 -0.47 18.14
C PHE A 183 4.51 0.54 17.11
N LEU A 184 4.39 1.85 17.39
CA LEU A 184 4.73 2.91 16.46
C LEU A 184 6.21 3.26 16.54
N THR A 185 7.04 2.39 15.99
CA THR A 185 8.49 2.62 15.82
C THR A 185 8.79 3.36 14.50
N GLU A 186 9.98 3.96 14.39
CA GLU A 186 10.40 4.65 13.16
C GLU A 186 10.37 3.71 11.96
N LEU A 187 10.83 2.47 12.17
CA LEU A 187 10.82 1.42 11.17
C LEU A 187 9.39 1.06 10.77
N ALA A 188 8.49 0.85 11.73
CA ALA A 188 7.10 0.51 11.45
C ALA A 188 6.38 1.63 10.67
N PHE A 189 6.62 2.89 11.04
CA PHE A 189 6.06 4.05 10.35
C PHE A 189 6.60 4.19 8.93
N THR A 190 7.92 4.12 8.77
CA THR A 190 8.58 4.24 7.45
C THR A 190 8.12 3.12 6.52
N ASP A 191 7.97 1.90 7.03
CA ASP A 191 7.49 0.74 6.27
C ASP A 191 6.03 0.89 5.85
N ALA A 192 5.18 1.39 6.75
CA ALA A 192 3.78 1.66 6.44
C ALA A 192 3.65 2.80 5.43
N LEU A 193 4.39 3.89 5.59
CA LEU A 193 4.37 5.02 4.66
C LEU A 193 4.88 4.63 3.27
N ALA A 194 5.95 3.85 3.18
CA ALA A 194 6.44 3.32 1.90
C ALA A 194 5.41 2.41 1.23
N THR A 195 4.70 1.58 2.01
CA THR A 195 3.60 0.75 1.51
C THR A 195 2.47 1.61 0.96
N VAL A 196 2.02 2.61 1.73
CA VAL A 196 0.94 3.53 1.35
C VAL A 196 1.31 4.31 0.08
N LEU A 197 2.53 4.83 -0.01
CA LEU A 197 2.99 5.55 -1.21
C LEU A 197 3.02 4.67 -2.47
N ALA A 198 3.28 3.37 -2.31
CA ALA A 198 3.33 2.43 -3.42
C ALA A 198 1.94 1.87 -3.82
N ARG A 199 0.95 1.91 -2.91
CA ARG A 199 -0.32 1.19 -3.07
C ARG A 199 -1.54 2.10 -3.09
N ALA A 200 -1.52 3.24 -2.41
CA ALA A 200 -2.67 4.11 -2.33
C ALA A 200 -3.03 4.68 -3.71
N VAL A 201 -4.32 4.68 -4.02
CA VAL A 201 -4.90 5.22 -5.25
C VAL A 201 -5.72 6.47 -4.95
N TRP A 202 -5.74 7.40 -5.89
CA TRP A 202 -6.59 8.59 -5.80
C TRP A 202 -8.01 8.26 -6.28
N LEU A 203 -9.00 8.42 -5.40
CA LEU A 203 -10.41 8.21 -5.73
C LEU A 203 -11.05 9.52 -6.19
N ASN A 204 -11.20 9.71 -7.50
CA ASN A 204 -11.77 10.94 -8.07
C ASN A 204 -13.15 11.31 -7.53
N ALA A 205 -14.03 10.32 -7.32
CA ALA A 205 -15.40 10.56 -6.86
C ALA A 205 -15.46 11.08 -5.41
N ALA A 206 -14.48 10.70 -4.60
CA ALA A 206 -14.40 11.06 -3.18
C ALA A 206 -13.34 12.15 -2.89
N ASN A 207 -12.47 12.44 -3.86
CA ASN A 207 -11.37 13.40 -3.76
C ASN A 207 -10.43 13.11 -2.57
N VAL A 208 -10.07 11.83 -2.40
CA VAL A 208 -9.18 11.34 -1.32
C VAL A 208 -8.25 10.25 -1.84
N TYR A 209 -7.10 10.08 -1.18
CA TYR A 209 -6.31 8.86 -1.30
C TYR A 209 -6.96 7.70 -0.52
N ALA A 210 -6.88 6.51 -1.10
CA ALA A 210 -7.43 5.31 -0.50
C ALA A 210 -6.54 4.09 -0.74
N LEU A 211 -6.56 3.19 0.22
CA LEU A 211 -6.07 1.82 0.11
C LEU A 211 -7.27 0.95 -0.30
N VAL A 212 -7.20 0.34 -1.49
CA VAL A 212 -8.35 -0.36 -2.10
C VAL A 212 -8.02 -1.85 -2.24
N PRO A 213 -8.65 -2.72 -1.42
CA PRO A 213 -8.48 -4.16 -1.52
C PRO A 213 -8.66 -4.68 -2.94
N LEU A 214 -7.84 -5.67 -3.33
CA LEU A 214 -7.70 -6.24 -4.68
C LEU A 214 -7.12 -5.32 -5.75
N VAL A 215 -7.51 -4.04 -5.80
CA VAL A 215 -6.96 -3.07 -6.77
C VAL A 215 -5.48 -2.85 -6.52
N ASP A 216 -5.09 -2.69 -5.25
CA ASP A 216 -3.71 -2.45 -4.85
C ASP A 216 -2.79 -3.65 -5.14
N LEU A 217 -3.34 -4.83 -5.48
CA LEU A 217 -2.58 -6.03 -5.87
C LEU A 217 -2.29 -6.09 -7.37
N LEU A 218 -2.94 -5.26 -8.18
CA LEU A 218 -2.75 -5.25 -9.62
C LEU A 218 -1.39 -4.63 -9.98
N PRO A 219 -0.56 -5.29 -10.81
CA PRO A 219 0.69 -4.70 -11.26
C PRO A 219 0.43 -3.53 -12.21
N VAL A 220 1.23 -2.47 -12.09
CA VAL A 220 1.18 -1.35 -13.04
C VAL A 220 1.90 -1.75 -14.33
N GLY A 221 1.14 -1.88 -15.42
CA GLY A 221 1.70 -2.02 -16.76
C GLY A 221 1.92 -0.65 -17.41
N GLY A 222 2.99 -0.48 -18.19
CA GLY A 222 3.34 0.78 -18.89
C GLY A 222 2.36 1.26 -19.97
N GLY A 223 1.13 0.73 -20.01
CA GLY A 223 0.07 1.06 -20.96
C GLY A 223 -1.25 1.51 -20.34
N GLY A 224 -1.32 1.74 -19.02
CA GLY A 224 -2.52 2.22 -18.35
C GLY A 224 -2.92 3.61 -18.86
N ARG A 225 -3.94 3.66 -19.73
CA ARG A 225 -4.57 4.93 -20.13
C ARG A 225 -5.41 5.42 -18.95
N GLY A 226 -4.95 6.51 -18.32
CA GLY A 226 -5.83 7.38 -17.56
C GLY A 226 -7.00 7.80 -18.46
N ARG A 227 -8.22 7.55 -17.98
CA ARG A 227 -9.43 8.17 -18.49
C ARG A 227 -10.15 8.81 -17.33
#